data_AF-A0A8T3PE50-F1
#
_entry.id   AF-A0A8T3PE50-F1
#
_cell.length_a   1.000
_cell.length_b   1.000
_cell.length_c   1.000
_cell.angle_alpha   90.00
_cell.angle_beta   90.00
_cell.angle_gamma   90.00
#
_symmetry.space_group_name_H-M   'P 1'
#
loop_
_entity.id
_entity.type
_entity.pdbx_description
1 polymer ?
#
loop_
_entity_poly.entity_id
_entity_poly.type
_entity_poly.pdbx_seq_one_letter_code
_entity_poly.pdbx_strand_id
1 'polypeptide(L)'
;MSDRTGLPEDAPDLPRDDSDELRDAVQELRRLEDEKRREPMTSPGFLERARRVEEQARRVFRVAQGEPQSVALADAGDGGKRDDGPSIEKVTRPAGSERPG
;
A
#
# COMPACT_ATOMS: atom_id res chain seq x y z
N MET A 1 25.62 39.06 -40.05
CA MET A 1 25.46 37.62 -39.82
C MET A 1 25.08 37.46 -38.37
N SER A 2 23.85 36.98 -38.12
CA SER A 2 23.25 36.92 -36.79
C SER A 2 23.49 35.52 -36.23
N ASP A 3 24.50 35.37 -35.37
CA ASP A 3 24.64 34.15 -34.58
C ASP A 3 23.81 34.29 -33.31
N ARG A 4 22.63 33.69 -33.45
CA ARG A 4 21.61 33.42 -32.46
C ARG A 4 22.25 32.64 -31.31
N THR A 5 22.54 33.32 -30.21
CA THR A 5 22.88 32.71 -28.93
C THR A 5 21.72 31.81 -28.51
N GLY A 6 21.82 30.52 -28.84
CA GLY A 6 21.03 29.47 -28.23
C GLY A 6 21.43 29.39 -26.77
N LEU A 7 20.68 30.10 -25.92
CA LEU A 7 20.71 29.84 -24.48
C LEU A 7 20.37 28.35 -24.28
N PRO A 8 21.16 27.58 -23.51
CA PRO A 8 20.78 26.23 -23.18
C PRO A 8 19.42 26.27 -22.47
N GLU A 9 18.52 25.38 -22.87
CA GLU A 9 17.21 25.13 -22.25
C GLU A 9 17.35 24.49 -20.85
N ASP A 10 18.35 24.89 -20.08
CA ASP A 10 18.46 24.67 -18.63
C ASP A 10 17.60 25.74 -17.93
N ALA A 11 16.30 25.71 -18.21
CA ALA A 11 15.36 26.35 -17.31
C ALA A 11 15.47 25.60 -15.97
N PRO A 12 15.79 26.27 -14.85
CA PRO A 12 15.79 25.60 -13.56
C PRO A 12 14.42 24.98 -13.35
N ASP A 13 14.41 23.71 -12.94
CA ASP A 13 13.23 22.98 -12.47
C ASP A 13 12.48 23.90 -11.51
N LEU A 14 11.41 24.53 -12.02
CA LEU A 14 10.65 25.50 -11.24
C LEU A 14 10.17 24.73 -10.00
N PRO A 15 10.35 25.29 -8.78
CA PRO A 15 9.87 24.61 -7.58
C PRO A 15 8.39 24.34 -7.78
N ARG A 16 8.04 23.08 -8.00
CA ARG A 16 6.65 22.66 -8.07
C ARG A 16 6.02 23.08 -6.75
N ASP A 17 4.84 23.66 -6.84
CA ASP A 17 4.05 24.03 -5.66
C ASP A 17 3.46 22.76 -5.02
N ASP A 18 4.32 21.79 -4.70
CA ASP A 18 4.01 20.52 -4.04
C ASP A 18 3.56 20.76 -2.58
N SER A 19 3.50 22.02 -2.14
CA SER A 19 2.99 22.48 -0.85
C SER A 19 1.52 22.10 -0.67
N ASP A 20 0.68 22.30 -1.68
CA ASP A 20 -0.74 21.92 -1.62
C ASP A 20 -0.89 20.39 -1.60
N GLU A 21 -0.11 19.66 -2.41
CA GLU A 21 -0.12 18.20 -2.40
C GLU A 21 0.33 17.64 -1.04
N LEU A 22 1.39 18.20 -0.45
CA LEU A 22 1.87 17.81 0.87
C LEU A 22 0.82 18.11 1.94
N ARG A 23 0.20 19.28 1.89
CA ARG A 23 -0.86 19.68 2.82
C ARG A 23 -2.02 18.69 2.77
N ASP A 24 -2.48 18.35 1.57
CA ASP A 24 -3.60 17.44 1.37
C ASP A 24 -3.23 16.01 1.81
N ALA A 25 -2.01 15.57 1.52
CA ALA A 25 -1.52 14.26 1.94
C ALA A 25 -1.44 14.12 3.47
N VAL A 26 -1.01 15.17 4.17
CA VAL A 26 -0.96 15.23 5.64
C VAL A 26 -2.37 15.28 6.25
N GLN A 27 -3.30 16.02 5.65
CA GLN A 27 -4.69 16.06 6.12
C GLN A 27 -5.35 14.68 6.05
N GLU A 28 -5.17 13.97 4.92
CA GLU A 28 -5.70 12.62 4.76
C GLU A 28 -5.07 11.63 5.75
N LEU A 29 -3.76 11.75 6.01
CA LEU A 29 -3.09 10.92 7.02
C LEU A 29 -3.71 11.10 8.41
N ARG A 30 -3.96 12.35 8.82
CA ARG A 30 -4.59 12.66 10.10
C ARG A 30 -6.01 12.09 10.19
N ARG A 31 -6.78 12.22 9.12
CA ARG A 31 -8.13 11.65 9.05
C ARG A 31 -8.11 10.13 9.25
N LEU A 32 -7.22 9.42 8.55
CA LEU A 32 -7.09 7.96 8.68
C LEU A 32 -6.64 7.55 10.09
N GLU A 33 -5.78 8.32 10.75
CA GLU A 33 -5.41 8.07 12.13
C GLU A 33 -6.60 8.22 13.10
N ASP A 34 -7.41 9.26 12.92
CA ASP A 34 -8.60 9.49 13.75
C ASP A 34 -9.64 8.38 13.56
N GLU A 35 -9.83 7.93 12.31
CA GLU A 35 -10.70 6.78 12.02
C GLU A 35 -10.15 5.49 12.64
N LYS A 36 -8.84 5.23 12.54
CA LYS A 36 -8.17 4.06 13.15
C LYS A 36 -8.33 4.05 14.67
N ARG A 37 -8.22 5.20 15.34
CA ARG A 37 -8.30 5.32 16.82
C ARG A 37 -9.68 5.00 17.39
N ARG A 38 -10.73 5.09 16.58
CA ARG A 38 -12.10 4.68 16.98
C ARG A 38 -12.28 3.16 16.96
N GLU A 39 -11.33 2.48 16.33
CA GLU A 39 -11.10 1.04 16.19
C GLU A 39 -10.64 0.29 17.46
N PRO A 40 -11.26 -0.82 17.94
CA PRO A 40 -10.54 -1.74 18.81
C PRO A 40 -9.31 -2.31 18.08
N MET A 41 -8.14 -2.34 18.73
CA MET A 41 -6.87 -2.75 18.10
C MET A 41 -6.86 -4.19 17.54
N THR A 42 -7.74 -5.06 18.06
CA THR A 42 -7.87 -6.45 17.62
C THR A 42 -8.86 -6.63 16.47
N SER A 43 -9.56 -5.57 16.08
CA SER A 43 -10.57 -5.65 15.03
C SER A 43 -9.92 -5.70 13.64
N PRO A 44 -10.52 -6.43 12.68
CA PRO A 44 -10.07 -6.41 11.29
C PRO A 44 -10.03 -5.00 10.69
N GLY A 45 -10.99 -4.14 11.05
CA GLY A 45 -11.06 -2.77 10.55
C GLY A 45 -9.96 -1.85 11.11
N PHE A 46 -9.45 -2.12 12.32
CA PHE A 46 -8.24 -1.44 12.82
C PHE A 46 -7.01 -1.82 11.99
N LEU A 47 -6.83 -3.11 11.68
CA LEU A 47 -5.70 -3.59 10.86
C LEU A 47 -5.75 -3.01 9.45
N GLU A 48 -6.94 -2.99 8.83
CA GLU A 48 -7.13 -2.39 7.51
C GLU A 48 -6.79 -0.90 7.52
N ARG A 49 -7.28 -0.14 8.51
CA ARG A 49 -6.97 1.28 8.63
C ARG A 49 -5.51 1.54 8.99
N ALA A 50 -4.89 0.69 9.80
CA ALA A 50 -3.46 0.77 10.08
C ALA A 50 -2.62 0.64 8.80
N ARG A 51 -2.99 -0.29 7.91
CA ARG A 51 -2.35 -0.42 6.60
C ARG A 51 -2.54 0.83 5.74
N ARG A 52 -3.74 1.40 5.69
CA ARG A 52 -4.00 2.65 4.94
C ARG A 52 -3.19 3.84 5.50
N VAL A 53 -3.07 3.96 6.82
CA VAL A 53 -2.21 4.96 7.48
C VAL A 53 -0.76 4.79 7.06
N GLU A 54 -0.26 3.56 7.00
CA GLU A 54 1.11 3.28 6.57
C GLU A 54 1.35 3.67 5.09
N GLU A 55 0.45 3.27 4.20
CA GLU A 55 0.51 3.61 2.77
C GLU A 55 0.49 5.13 2.55
N GLN A 56 -0.37 5.85 3.27
CA GLN A 56 -0.46 7.30 3.20
C GLN A 56 0.75 8.00 3.83
N ALA A 57 1.31 7.48 4.93
CA ALA A 57 2.55 8.01 5.50
C ALA A 57 3.71 7.91 4.51
N ARG A 58 3.85 6.78 3.82
CA ARG A 58 4.85 6.61 2.73
C ARG A 58 4.63 7.60 1.60
N ARG A 59 3.38 7.95 1.27
CA ARG A 59 3.08 8.99 0.28
C ARG A 59 3.53 10.38 0.76
N VAL A 60 3.20 10.76 1.99
CA VAL A 60 3.65 12.02 2.59
C VAL A 60 5.17 12.14 2.56
N PHE A 61 5.89 11.07 2.92
CA PHE A 61 7.35 11.06 2.86
C PHE A 61 7.91 11.30 1.46
N ARG A 62 7.31 10.67 0.43
CA ARG A 62 7.73 10.88 -0.98
C ARG A 62 7.49 12.30 -1.45
N VAL A 63 6.30 12.85 -1.19
CA VAL A 63 5.95 14.23 -1.54
C VAL A 63 6.88 15.21 -0.83
N ALA A 64 7.16 14.99 0.47
CA ALA A 64 8.07 15.83 1.24
C ALA A 64 9.54 15.76 0.76
N GLN A 65 9.95 14.66 0.13
CA GLN A 65 11.28 14.52 -0.47
C GLN A 65 11.36 15.12 -1.89
N GLY A 66 10.25 15.61 -2.45
CA GLY A 66 10.18 16.05 -3.84
C GLY A 66 10.39 14.91 -4.84
N GLU A 67 10.20 13.65 -4.42
CA GLU A 67 10.29 12.53 -5.33
C GLU A 67 9.05 12.54 -6.25
N PRO A 68 9.22 12.59 -7.59
CA PRO A 68 8.08 12.58 -8.49
C PRO A 68 7.28 11.29 -8.30
N GLN A 69 5.95 11.40 -8.33
CA GLN A 69 5.06 10.24 -8.44
C GLN A 69 5.33 9.51 -9.76
N SER A 70 6.33 8.63 -9.80
CA SER A 70 6.46 7.64 -10.85
C SER A 70 5.29 6.67 -10.69
N VAL A 71 4.29 6.86 -11.55
CA VAL A 71 3.11 6.01 -11.62
C VAL A 71 3.56 4.58 -11.92
N ALA A 72 3.19 3.65 -11.04
CA ALA A 72 3.32 2.23 -11.27
C ALA A 72 2.42 1.82 -12.45
N LEU A 73 2.99 1.24 -13.51
CA LEU A 73 2.27 0.48 -14.55
C LEU A 73 3.23 -0.44 -15.33
N ALA A 74 3.60 -1.53 -14.67
CA ALA A 74 4.03 -2.81 -15.26
C ALA A 74 3.85 -3.83 -14.11
N ASP A 75 3.09 -4.91 -14.18
CA ASP A 75 2.65 -5.72 -15.32
C ASP A 75 1.42 -6.51 -14.84
N ALA A 76 0.33 -6.43 -15.60
CA ALA A 76 -0.73 -7.41 -15.54
C ALA A 76 -0.40 -8.48 -16.60
N GLY A 77 0.43 -9.46 -16.21
CA GLY A 77 0.72 -10.68 -16.96
C GLY A 77 0.78 -11.83 -15.96
N ASP A 78 -0.28 -12.63 -15.87
CA ASP A 78 -0.37 -13.93 -16.56
C ASP A 78 0.15 -15.09 -15.69
N GLY A 79 -0.57 -16.22 -15.72
CA GLY A 79 -0.10 -17.47 -15.12
C GLY A 79 -0.78 -17.87 -13.82
N GLY A 80 -2.04 -18.29 -13.90
CA GLY A 80 -2.63 -19.14 -12.87
C GLY A 80 -1.84 -20.44 -12.71
N LYS A 81 -1.56 -20.82 -11.48
CA LYS A 81 -1.48 -22.22 -11.05
C LYS A 81 -1.85 -22.32 -9.57
N ARG A 82 -3.07 -22.80 -9.35
CA ARG A 82 -3.46 -23.51 -8.13
C ARG A 82 -2.86 -24.89 -8.30
N ASP A 83 -2.03 -25.35 -7.36
CA ASP A 83 -1.80 -26.77 -7.14
C ASP A 83 -1.38 -26.97 -5.66
N ASP A 84 -2.31 -27.60 -4.95
CA ASP A 84 -2.15 -28.56 -3.85
C ASP A 84 -1.50 -28.12 -2.52
N GLY A 85 -2.38 -27.71 -1.59
CA GLY A 85 -2.13 -27.87 -0.16
C GLY A 85 -2.12 -29.36 0.25
N PRO A 86 -1.48 -29.72 1.38
CA PRO A 86 -1.39 -31.11 1.81
C PRO A 86 -2.78 -31.66 2.19
N SER A 87 -3.18 -32.74 1.52
CA SER A 87 -4.33 -33.57 1.87
C SER A 87 -4.22 -34.05 3.31
N ILE A 88 -5.02 -33.47 4.20
CA ILE A 88 -5.31 -34.07 5.51
C ILE A 88 -6.31 -35.20 5.29
N GLU A 89 -5.79 -36.42 5.16
CA GLU A 89 -6.60 -37.63 5.19
C GLU A 89 -7.45 -37.66 6.45
N LYS A 90 -8.77 -37.75 6.25
CA LYS A 90 -9.75 -38.09 7.27
C LYS A 90 -9.45 -39.50 7.78
N VAL A 91 -8.77 -39.61 8.92
CA VAL A 91 -8.79 -40.85 9.70
C VAL A 91 -10.09 -40.89 10.49
N THR A 92 -11.03 -41.58 9.88
CA THR A 92 -12.32 -42.02 10.41
C THR A 92 -12.13 -42.67 11.77
N ARG A 93 -12.83 -42.15 12.78
CA ARG A 93 -13.01 -42.76 14.11
C ARG A 93 -13.80 -44.06 13.93
N PRO A 94 -13.26 -45.25 14.25
CA PRO A 94 -14.10 -46.44 14.31
C PRO A 94 -14.90 -46.44 15.60
N ALA A 95 -16.12 -46.93 15.42
CA ALA A 95 -17.18 -47.09 16.40
C ALA A 95 -16.73 -47.87 17.64
N GLY A 96 -17.49 -47.67 18.72
CA GLY A 96 -17.33 -48.40 19.97
C GLY A 96 -17.33 -49.91 19.77
N SER A 97 -16.50 -50.57 20.58
CA SER A 97 -16.66 -51.97 20.93
C SER A 97 -16.95 -52.05 22.42
N GLU A 98 -18.07 -52.70 22.69
CA GLU A 98 -18.58 -53.10 23.98
C GLU A 98 -17.65 -54.09 24.72
N ARG A 99 -17.68 -53.99 26.08
CA ARG A 99 -17.60 -55.06 27.13
C ARG A 99 -16.23 -55.72 27.45
N PRO A 100 -16.12 -56.47 28.58
CA PRO A 100 -16.72 -56.31 29.91
C PRO A 100 -15.67 -56.43 31.06
N GLY A 101 -16.05 -56.07 32.28
CA GLY A 101 -15.33 -56.38 33.52
C GLY A 101 -16.24 -56.24 34.71
#